data_AF-A0A0A2UVR0-F1
#
_entry.id   AF-A0A0A2UVR0-F1
#
_cell.length_a   1.000
_cell.length_b   1.000
_cell.length_c   1.000
_cell.angle_alpha   90.00
_cell.angle_beta   90.00
_cell.angle_gamma   90.00
#
_symmetry.space_group_name_H-M   'P 1'
#
loop_
_entity.id
_entity.type
_entity.pdbx_description
1 polymer ?
#
loop_
_entity_poly.entity_id
_entity_poly.type
_entity_poly.pdbx_seq_one_letter_code
_entity_poly.pdbx_strand_id
1 'polypeptide(L)'
;MRNLLRWFSITFLALFIIVGSIGFAFKDTLFQEGNPIPVISGIVQLKLGDKPYVQIDTESETYITPHTPVEGDYYYIVKTFMGEKGFAFLEQKGTDLIFSKGEDKTTVETRMYTSDYYIFSIGQ
;
A
#
# COMPACT_ATOMS: atom_id res chain seq x y z
N MET A 1 45.47 0.77 11.03
CA MET A 1 44.42 0.32 10.09
C MET A 1 43.65 -0.91 10.56
N ARG A 2 44.31 -1.99 11.04
CA ARG A 2 43.64 -3.24 11.47
C ARG A 2 42.56 -3.07 12.55
N ASN A 3 42.78 -2.19 13.51
CA ASN A 3 41.80 -1.92 14.57
C ASN A 3 40.59 -1.14 14.02
N LEU A 4 40.82 -0.14 13.18
CA LEU A 4 39.78 0.67 12.51
C LEU A 4 38.84 -0.20 11.65
N LEU A 5 39.39 -1.10 10.85
CA LEU A 5 38.60 -2.05 10.06
C LEU A 5 37.77 -2.98 10.96
N ARG A 6 38.34 -3.44 12.08
CA ARG A 6 37.63 -4.31 13.04
C ARG A 6 36.44 -3.60 13.70
N TRP A 7 36.60 -2.34 14.09
CA TRP A 7 35.48 -1.53 14.60
C TRP A 7 34.40 -1.32 13.54
N PHE A 8 34.80 -1.00 12.31
CA PHE A 8 33.87 -0.84 11.20
C PHE A 8 33.06 -2.12 10.94
N SER A 9 33.70 -3.29 10.95
CA SER A 9 33.02 -4.58 10.82
C SER A 9 32.06 -4.88 11.97
N ILE A 10 32.44 -4.56 13.22
CA ILE A 10 31.56 -4.75 14.39
C ILE A 10 30.34 -3.85 14.29
N THR A 11 30.52 -2.57 13.94
CA THR A 11 29.41 -1.63 13.76
C THR A 11 28.47 -2.09 12.64
N PHE A 12 29.02 -2.54 11.51
CA PHE A 12 28.21 -3.05 10.40
C PHE A 12 27.43 -4.31 10.79
N LEU A 13 28.06 -5.25 11.51
CA LEU A 13 27.40 -6.45 12.01
C LEU A 13 26.28 -6.12 13.00
N ALA A 14 26.51 -5.17 13.91
CA ALA A 14 25.48 -4.71 14.85
C ALA A 14 24.30 -4.07 14.12
N LEU A 15 24.55 -3.22 13.11
CA LEU A 15 23.51 -2.63 12.27
C LEU A 15 22.70 -3.72 11.56
N PHE A 16 23.38 -4.71 10.98
CA PHE A 16 22.75 -5.82 10.28
C PHE A 16 21.84 -6.64 11.21
N ILE A 17 22.29 -6.92 12.45
CA ILE A 17 21.47 -7.60 13.46
C ILE A 17 20.24 -6.78 13.81
N ILE A 18 20.38 -5.46 14.02
CA ILE A 18 19.25 -4.57 14.34
C ILE A 18 18.21 -4.58 13.21
N VAL A 19 18.65 -4.38 11.96
CA VAL A 19 17.75 -4.39 10.79
C VAL A 19 17.09 -5.76 10.62
N GLY A 20 17.86 -6.84 10.78
CA GLY A 20 17.35 -8.21 10.72
C GLY A 20 16.32 -8.52 11.80
N SER A 21 16.54 -8.08 13.04
CA SER A 21 15.60 -8.25 14.14
C SER A 21 14.29 -7.49 13.91
N ILE A 22 14.35 -6.27 13.37
CA ILE A 22 13.15 -5.50 13.00
C ILE A 22 12.40 -6.25 11.88
N GLY A 23 13.10 -6.66 10.82
CA GLY A 23 12.48 -7.41 9.72
C GLY A 23 11.82 -8.72 10.18
N PHE A 24 12.45 -9.43 11.12
CA PHE A 24 11.88 -10.65 11.70
C PHE A 24 10.64 -10.39 12.56
N ALA A 25 10.69 -9.36 13.42
CA ALA A 25 9.58 -9.00 14.29
C ALA A 25 8.32 -8.59 13.53
N PHE A 26 8.49 -7.90 12.39
CA PHE A 26 7.38 -7.44 11.54
C PHE A 26 7.15 -8.31 10.30
N LYS A 27 7.72 -9.52 10.25
CA LYS A 27 7.64 -10.37 9.06
C LYS A 27 6.20 -10.65 8.65
N ASP A 28 5.33 -10.96 9.61
CA ASP A 28 3.95 -11.35 9.31
C ASP A 28 3.10 -10.15 8.85
N THR A 29 3.49 -8.92 9.21
CA THR A 29 2.87 -7.68 8.71
C THR A 29 3.42 -7.28 7.34
N LEU A 30 4.73 -7.40 7.13
CA LEU A 30 5.38 -7.02 5.89
C LEU A 30 5.06 -8.00 4.76
N PHE A 31 5.11 -9.30 5.03
CA PHE A 31 4.92 -10.37 4.03
C PHE A 31 3.47 -10.87 3.97
N GLN A 32 2.52 -10.14 4.57
CA GLN A 32 1.11 -10.52 4.65
C GLN A 32 0.46 -10.70 3.26
N GLU A 33 0.97 -9.97 2.25
CA GLU A 33 0.47 -9.97 0.87
C GLU A 33 1.44 -10.64 -0.11
N GLY A 34 2.38 -11.45 0.39
CA GLY A 34 3.45 -12.03 -0.41
C GLY A 34 4.66 -11.12 -0.48
N ASN A 35 5.00 -10.61 -1.67
CA ASN A 35 6.19 -9.78 -1.85
C ASN A 35 5.92 -8.33 -1.36
N PRO A 36 6.58 -7.82 -0.31
CA PRO A 36 6.38 -6.45 0.18
C PRO A 36 7.00 -5.37 -0.71
N ILE A 37 7.91 -5.76 -1.62
CA ILE A 37 8.72 -4.81 -2.38
C ILE A 37 7.87 -3.85 -3.24
N PRO A 38 6.83 -4.30 -3.96
CA PRO A 38 5.96 -3.40 -4.71
C PRO A 38 5.22 -2.40 -3.80
N VAL A 39 4.76 -2.84 -2.62
CA VAL A 39 4.07 -2.00 -1.64
C VAL A 39 5.01 -0.92 -1.10
N ILE A 40 6.21 -1.31 -0.64
CA ILE A 40 7.24 -0.38 -0.13
C ILE A 40 7.62 0.62 -1.23
N SER A 41 7.85 0.16 -2.46
CA SER A 41 8.12 1.02 -3.61
C SER A 41 6.98 2.02 -3.85
N GLY A 42 5.74 1.56 -3.77
CA GLY A 42 4.54 2.41 -3.89
C GLY A 42 4.49 3.48 -2.80
N ILE A 43 4.76 3.13 -1.54
CA ILE A 43 4.83 4.09 -0.43
C ILE A 43 5.92 5.13 -0.66
N VAL A 44 7.11 4.72 -1.10
CA VAL A 44 8.20 5.66 -1.42
C VAL A 44 7.78 6.63 -2.53
N GLN A 45 7.11 6.12 -3.58
CA GLN A 45 6.59 6.95 -4.66
C GLN A 45 5.50 7.93 -4.18
N LEU A 46 4.60 7.49 -3.28
CA LEU A 46 3.58 8.35 -2.67
C LEU A 46 4.18 9.42 -1.76
N LYS A 47 5.28 9.12 -1.06
CA LYS A 47 5.94 10.09 -0.17
C LYS A 47 6.76 11.14 -0.92
N LEU A 48 7.33 10.77 -2.07
CA LEU A 48 8.23 11.62 -2.86
C LEU A 48 7.54 12.30 -4.04
N GLY A 49 6.34 11.85 -4.42
CA GLY A 49 5.56 12.41 -5.51
C GLY A 49 4.21 12.94 -5.06
N ASP A 50 3.51 13.58 -5.99
CA ASP A 50 2.21 14.21 -5.74
C ASP A 50 1.02 13.36 -6.19
N LYS A 51 1.24 12.06 -6.42
CA LYS A 51 0.19 11.15 -6.88
C LYS A 51 -0.68 10.70 -5.70
N PRO A 52 -2.03 10.68 -5.85
CA PRO A 52 -2.92 10.23 -4.79
C PRO A 52 -2.92 8.71 -4.56
N TYR A 53 -2.48 7.94 -5.55
CA TYR A 53 -2.34 6.48 -5.48
C TYR A 53 -1.23 5.99 -6.41
N VAL A 54 -0.71 4.79 -6.16
CA VAL A 54 0.30 4.14 -7.00
C VAL A 54 -0.11 2.70 -7.25
N GLN A 55 -0.01 2.25 -8.50
CA GLN A 55 -0.24 0.85 -8.86
C GLN A 55 0.93 -0.02 -8.38
N ILE A 56 0.61 -1.08 -7.65
CA ILE A 56 1.60 -2.00 -7.07
C ILE A 56 1.55 -3.40 -7.70
N ASP A 57 0.44 -3.74 -8.37
CA ASP A 57 0.32 -4.92 -9.20
C ASP A 57 -0.54 -4.61 -10.44
N THR A 58 0.03 -4.87 -11.61
CA THR A 58 -0.62 -4.65 -12.90
C THR A 58 -1.53 -5.80 -13.31
N GLU A 59 -1.27 -7.03 -12.86
CA GLU A 59 -2.07 -8.20 -13.23
C GLU A 59 -3.41 -8.21 -12.48
N SER A 60 -3.39 -7.80 -11.21
CA SER A 60 -4.57 -7.79 -10.33
C SER A 60 -5.27 -6.42 -10.20
N GLU A 61 -4.87 -5.41 -10.99
CA GLU A 61 -5.31 -4.01 -10.84
C GLU A 61 -5.33 -3.55 -9.36
N THR A 62 -4.19 -3.73 -8.69
CA THR A 62 -4.04 -3.39 -7.27
C THR A 62 -3.19 -2.14 -7.07
N TYR A 63 -3.65 -1.28 -6.17
CA TYR A 63 -3.08 0.04 -5.91
C TYR A 63 -2.90 0.27 -4.40
N ILE A 64 -1.94 1.11 -4.05
CA ILE A 64 -1.77 1.64 -2.69
C ILE A 64 -2.04 3.14 -2.67
N THR A 65 -2.64 3.61 -1.57
CA THR A 65 -2.98 5.02 -1.37
C THR A 65 -2.95 5.39 0.11
N PRO A 66 -2.73 6.67 0.47
CA PRO A 66 -2.76 7.11 1.86
C PRO A 66 -4.13 6.89 2.51
N HIS A 67 -4.13 6.44 3.76
CA HIS A 67 -5.31 6.37 4.62
C HIS A 67 -5.53 7.71 5.32
N THR A 68 -5.82 8.76 4.54
CA THR A 68 -6.10 10.10 5.04
C THR A 68 -7.42 10.57 4.45
N PRO A 69 -8.37 11.07 5.27
CA PRO A 69 -9.66 11.49 4.76
C PRO A 69 -9.49 12.75 3.91
N VAL A 70 -10.08 12.74 2.72
CA VAL A 70 -10.20 13.91 1.85
C VAL A 70 -11.66 14.31 1.86
N GLU A 71 -11.95 15.58 2.17
CA GLU A 71 -13.32 16.07 2.34
C GLU A 71 -14.16 15.26 3.37
N GLY A 72 -13.49 14.64 4.34
CA GLY A 72 -14.13 13.80 5.37
C GLY A 72 -14.37 12.34 4.96
N ASP A 73 -13.95 11.93 3.76
CA ASP A 73 -14.13 10.57 3.24
C ASP A 73 -12.77 9.85 3.06
N TYR A 74 -12.58 8.76 3.79
CA TYR A 74 -11.39 7.91 3.73
C TYR A 74 -11.24 7.16 2.40
N TYR A 75 -12.33 7.02 1.64
CA TYR A 75 -12.35 6.32 0.35
C TYR A 75 -12.52 7.27 -0.83
N TYR A 76 -12.39 8.58 -0.61
CA TYR A 76 -12.50 9.61 -1.64
C TYR A 76 -11.62 9.32 -2.86
N ILE A 77 -10.38 8.90 -2.63
CA ILE A 77 -9.41 8.63 -3.70
C ILE A 77 -9.89 7.48 -4.58
N VAL A 78 -10.40 6.40 -3.99
CA VAL A 78 -10.92 5.24 -4.74
C VAL A 78 -12.19 5.60 -5.50
N LYS A 79 -13.10 6.37 -4.87
CA LYS A 79 -14.33 6.83 -5.52
C LYS A 79 -14.03 7.74 -6.71
N THR A 80 -13.05 8.64 -6.57
CA THR A 80 -12.59 9.52 -7.65
C THR A 80 -11.98 8.69 -8.79
N PHE A 81 -11.07 7.77 -8.46
CA PHE A 81 -10.44 6.87 -9.43
C PHE A 81 -11.47 6.05 -10.23
N MET A 82 -12.48 5.48 -9.58
CA MET A 82 -13.55 4.76 -10.27
C MET A 82 -14.46 5.70 -11.07
N GLY A 83 -14.74 6.90 -10.54
CA GLY A 83 -15.48 7.96 -11.22
C GLY A 83 -14.84 8.39 -12.54
N GLU A 84 -13.51 8.56 -12.56
CA GLU A 84 -12.73 8.86 -13.77
C GLU A 84 -12.83 7.75 -14.82
N LYS A 85 -13.05 6.49 -14.39
CA LYS A 85 -13.33 5.34 -15.27
C LYS A 85 -14.81 5.24 -15.71
N GLY A 86 -15.65 6.17 -15.26
CA GLY A 86 -17.08 6.25 -15.58
C GLY A 86 -17.98 5.41 -14.67
N PHE A 87 -17.49 4.97 -13.52
CA PHE A 87 -18.28 4.23 -12.54
C PHE A 87 -18.82 5.16 -11.45
N ALA A 88 -20.10 4.99 -11.09
CA ALA A 88 -20.73 5.67 -9.97
C ALA A 88 -20.65 4.81 -8.71
N PHE A 89 -20.31 5.42 -7.57
CA PHE A 89 -20.37 4.77 -6.27
C PHE A 89 -21.82 4.45 -5.88
N LEU A 90 -22.09 3.21 -5.48
CA LEU A 90 -23.41 2.77 -5.06
C LEU A 90 -23.50 2.66 -3.53
N GLU A 91 -22.68 1.79 -2.95
CA GLU A 91 -22.73 1.48 -1.53
C GLU A 91 -21.40 0.90 -1.03
N GLN A 92 -21.21 0.89 0.29
CA GLN A 92 -20.10 0.24 0.96
C GLN A 92 -20.62 -0.94 1.78
N LYS A 93 -20.00 -2.12 1.63
CA LYS A 93 -20.27 -3.32 2.43
C LYS A 93 -19.00 -3.76 3.14
N GLY A 94 -18.86 -3.36 4.40
CA GLY A 94 -17.63 -3.62 5.15
C GLY A 94 -16.44 -2.89 4.51
N THR A 95 -15.47 -3.66 4.01
CA THR A 95 -14.30 -3.16 3.29
C THR A 95 -14.51 -3.01 1.79
N ASP A 96 -15.65 -3.45 1.28
CA ASP A 96 -15.92 -3.49 -0.16
C ASP A 96 -16.70 -2.26 -0.59
N LEU A 97 -16.28 -1.65 -1.69
CA LEU A 97 -16.92 -0.51 -2.31
C LEU A 97 -17.55 -0.96 -3.62
N ILE A 98 -18.88 -0.86 -3.71
CA ILE A 98 -19.63 -1.31 -4.87
C ILE A 98 -19.87 -0.12 -5.79
N PHE A 99 -19.57 -0.32 -7.07
CA PHE A 99 -19.71 0.68 -8.12
C PHE A 99 -20.53 0.14 -9.29
N SER A 100 -21.12 1.03 -10.08
CA SER A 100 -21.84 0.68 -11.30
C SER A 100 -21.56 1.59 -12.47
N LYS A 101 -21.61 1.04 -13.68
CA LYS A 101 -21.55 1.76 -14.95
C LYS A 101 -22.63 1.20 -15.88
N GLY A 102 -23.81 1.82 -15.87
CA GLY A 102 -24.98 1.27 -16.54
C GLY A 102 -25.49 0.02 -15.82
N GLU A 103 -25.58 -1.11 -16.53
CA GLU A 103 -25.99 -2.41 -15.94
C GLU A 103 -24.81 -3.14 -15.27
N ASP A 104 -23.56 -2.78 -15.62
CA ASP A 104 -22.37 -3.42 -15.07
C ASP A 104 -22.12 -2.97 -13.63
N LYS A 105 -21.78 -3.93 -12.77
CA LYS A 105 -21.35 -3.69 -11.38
C LYS A 105 -19.94 -4.23 -11.19
N THR A 106 -19.16 -3.52 -10.40
CA THR A 106 -17.84 -3.95 -9.97
C THR A 106 -17.68 -3.67 -8.48
N THR A 107 -16.85 -4.47 -7.82
CA THR A 107 -16.52 -4.34 -6.42
C THR A 107 -15.05 -3.96 -6.32
N VAL A 108 -14.75 -2.90 -5.60
CA VAL A 108 -13.39 -2.57 -5.20
C VAL A 108 -13.19 -3.03 -3.76
N GLU A 109 -12.34 -4.02 -3.58
CA GLU A 109 -11.94 -4.49 -2.26
C GLU A 109 -10.91 -3.51 -1.68
N THR A 110 -11.07 -3.12 -0.42
CA THR A 110 -10.07 -2.31 0.28
C THR A 110 -9.53 -3.05 1.49
N ARG A 111 -8.24 -2.87 1.80
CA ARG A 111 -7.66 -3.46 3.01
C ARG A 111 -6.59 -2.57 3.60
N MET A 112 -6.57 -2.48 4.93
CA MET A 112 -5.56 -1.72 5.64
C MET A 112 -4.20 -2.42 5.55
N TYR A 113 -3.16 -1.69 5.15
CA TYR A 113 -1.78 -2.19 5.13
C TYR A 113 -1.00 -1.69 6.34
N THR A 114 -1.10 -0.40 6.64
CA THR A 114 -0.61 0.23 7.88
C THR A 114 -1.65 1.26 8.37
N SER A 115 -1.39 1.95 9.48
CA SER A 115 -2.26 3.07 9.91
C SER A 115 -2.38 4.18 8.87
N ASP A 116 -1.35 4.33 8.03
CA ASP A 116 -1.19 5.49 7.15
C ASP A 116 -1.52 5.15 5.68
N TYR A 117 -1.69 3.87 5.36
CA TYR A 117 -1.88 3.40 3.98
C TYR A 117 -2.86 2.23 3.93
N TYR A 118 -3.69 2.23 2.89
CA TYR A 118 -4.52 1.10 2.53
C TYR A 118 -4.30 0.73 1.06
N ILE A 119 -4.61 -0.51 0.76
CA ILE A 119 -4.53 -1.09 -0.57
C ILE A 119 -5.95 -1.28 -1.08
N PHE A 120 -6.14 -1.07 -2.38
CA PHE A 120 -7.40 -1.39 -3.04
C PHE A 120 -7.16 -2.14 -4.34
N SER A 121 -8.04 -3.09 -4.63
CA SER A 121 -8.01 -3.94 -5.82
C SER A 121 -9.36 -3.90 -6.51
N ILE A 122 -9.35 -3.76 -7.83
CA ILE A 122 -10.59 -3.81 -8.61
C ILE A 122 -10.92 -5.28 -8.87
N GLY A 123 -12.05 -5.76 -8.34
CA GLY A 123 -12.55 -7.10 -8.61
C GLY A 123 -12.91 -7.26 -10.09
N GLN A 124 -12.50 -8.39 -10.67
CA GLN A 124 -12.98 -8.82 -12.00
C GLN A 124 -14.42 -9.32 -11.94
#